data_AF-A0A7K8WRX7-F1
#
_entry.id   AF-A0A7K8WRX7-F1
#
_cell.length_a   1.000
_cell.length_b   1.000
_cell.length_c   1.000
_cell.angle_alpha   90.00
_cell.angle_beta   90.00
_cell.angle_gamma   90.00
#
_symmetry.space_group_name_H-M   'P 1'
#
loop_
_entity.id
_entity.type
_entity.pdbx_description
1 polymer ?
#
loop_
_entity_poly.entity_id
_entity_poly.type
_entity_poly.pdbx_seq_one_letter_code
_entity_poly.pdbx_strand_id
1 'polypeptide(L)'
;TRRGGGSMRDTRRGGGSMRDTRRGGGSMRDTRRGGGSMRDTRRGGGSMRDTRRGGGSMRDTRRGGGSMRDTRRGGGSMRDTRRGGGSMRDTRRGGGSMRDTRRGGGSMRDTRRGGGSMRDTRRGGGSMRDTRRGGGSMRDTRRGGGSMRDTRRGGGSMRDTRRGGGSMRDTRRGGGSMRDTRRGGGSMRDTRRGGGS
;
A
#
# COMPACT_ATOMS: atom_id res chain seq x y z
N THR A 1 17.92 -18.39 -1.38
CA THR A 1 16.55 -18.80 -1.03
C THR A 1 16.58 -19.63 0.25
N ARG A 2 15.86 -19.24 1.32
CA ARG A 2 15.85 -20.00 2.59
C ARG A 2 14.55 -20.80 2.77
N ARG A 3 14.66 -22.04 3.26
CA ARG A 3 13.55 -22.95 3.59
C ARG A 3 13.52 -23.16 5.11
N GLY A 4 12.34 -23.13 5.76
CA GLY A 4 12.19 -23.40 7.21
C GLY A 4 11.49 -22.29 8.02
N GLY A 5 11.35 -22.48 9.33
CA GLY A 5 10.53 -21.69 10.26
C GLY A 5 11.17 -20.44 10.90
N GLY A 6 12.47 -20.19 10.75
CA GLY A 6 13.22 -19.15 11.51
C GLY A 6 12.91 -17.68 11.19
N SER A 7 13.69 -16.73 11.72
CA SER A 7 13.64 -15.32 11.33
C SER A 7 14.81 -15.00 10.38
N MET A 8 14.63 -14.02 9.49
CA MET A 8 15.65 -13.50 8.58
C MET A 8 15.68 -11.99 8.71
N ARG A 9 16.88 -11.42 8.78
CA ARG A 9 17.08 -9.98 8.97
C ARG A 9 18.30 -9.53 8.20
N ASP A 10 18.09 -8.79 7.11
CA ASP A 10 19.18 -8.23 6.34
C ASP A 10 19.27 -6.71 6.53
N THR A 11 20.50 -6.20 6.57
CA THR A 11 20.76 -4.76 6.68
C THR A 11 21.88 -4.35 5.72
N ARG A 12 21.61 -3.35 4.86
CA ARG A 12 22.61 -2.79 3.95
C ARG A 12 22.72 -1.27 4.04
N ARG A 13 23.93 -0.77 3.83
CA ARG A 13 24.27 0.65 3.67
C ARG A 13 24.88 0.87 2.28
N GLY A 14 24.62 2.02 1.66
CA GLY A 14 25.15 2.37 0.34
C GLY A 14 24.19 2.06 -0.82
N GLY A 15 24.76 1.95 -2.03
CA GLY A 15 24.04 1.69 -3.28
C GLY A 15 23.67 0.21 -3.52
N GLY A 16 23.28 -0.13 -4.76
CA GLY A 16 23.10 -1.52 -5.21
C GLY A 16 21.72 -2.15 -5.00
N SER A 17 21.59 -3.44 -5.31
CA SER A 17 20.35 -4.21 -5.18
C SER A 17 20.42 -5.16 -3.98
N MET A 18 19.27 -5.46 -3.37
CA MET A 18 19.08 -6.50 -2.35
C MET A 18 17.85 -7.30 -2.77
N ARG A 19 17.91 -8.62 -2.61
CA ARG A 19 16.88 -9.52 -3.12
C ARG A 19 16.78 -10.75 -2.23
N ASP A 20 15.74 -10.78 -1.40
CA ASP A 20 15.54 -11.91 -0.52
C ASP A 20 14.38 -12.80 -0.98
N THR A 21 14.56 -14.11 -0.79
CA THR A 21 13.55 -15.10 -1.20
C THR A 21 13.41 -16.19 -0.15
N ARG A 22 12.18 -16.42 0.29
CA ARG A 22 11.86 -17.36 1.35
C ARG A 22 10.65 -18.25 1.06
N ARG A 23 10.75 -19.51 1.48
CA ARG A 23 9.66 -20.50 1.46
C ARG A 23 9.42 -21.05 2.87
N GLY A 24 8.16 -21.14 3.31
CA GLY A 24 7.77 -21.64 4.62
C GLY A 24 7.26 -20.54 5.57
N GLY A 25 7.27 -20.85 6.88
CA GLY A 25 6.84 -19.96 7.98
C GLY A 25 7.81 -18.81 8.28
N GLY A 26 7.67 -18.16 9.45
CA GLY A 26 8.66 -17.24 10.06
C GLY A 26 8.58 -15.77 9.64
N SER A 27 9.54 -14.93 10.05
CA SER A 27 9.59 -13.48 9.74
C SER A 27 10.77 -13.08 8.83
N MET A 28 10.59 -12.04 8.03
CA MET A 28 11.62 -11.44 7.16
C MET A 28 11.63 -9.94 7.42
N ARG A 29 12.81 -9.34 7.59
CA ARG A 29 12.94 -7.95 7.98
C ARG A 29 14.17 -7.33 7.33
N ASP A 30 13.95 -6.57 6.26
CA ASP A 30 15.04 -6.00 5.50
C ASP A 30 15.14 -4.49 5.72
N THR A 31 16.37 -4.00 5.90
CA THR A 31 16.63 -2.59 6.18
C THR A 31 17.73 -2.04 5.28
N ARG A 32 17.44 -0.97 4.54
CA ARG A 32 18.42 -0.31 3.67
C ARG A 32 18.54 1.19 3.95
N ARG A 33 19.78 1.67 3.99
CA ARG A 33 20.13 3.10 4.03
C ARG A 33 20.98 3.46 2.82
N GLY A 34 20.47 4.32 1.93
CA GLY A 34 21.12 4.69 0.66
C GLY A 34 20.20 4.52 -0.55
N GLY A 35 20.76 4.65 -1.74
CA GLY A 35 20.07 4.39 -3.01
C GLY A 35 19.88 2.89 -3.31
N GLY A 36 19.27 2.58 -4.46
CA GLY A 36 19.24 1.21 -5.01
C GLY A 36 17.87 0.51 -5.00
N SER A 37 17.82 -0.82 -5.00
CA SER A 37 16.57 -1.60 -5.06
C SER A 37 16.50 -2.67 -3.96
N MET A 38 15.30 -2.95 -3.47
CA MET A 38 14.97 -4.06 -2.54
C MET A 38 13.82 -4.82 -3.17
N ARG A 39 13.89 -6.16 -3.12
CA ARG A 39 12.92 -7.01 -3.78
C ARG A 39 12.76 -8.30 -3.00
N ASP A 40 11.71 -8.36 -2.20
CA ASP A 40 11.54 -9.47 -1.29
C ASP A 40 10.38 -10.36 -1.73
N THR A 41 10.61 -11.67 -1.73
CA THR A 41 9.65 -12.67 -2.21
C THR A 41 9.44 -13.76 -1.19
N ARG A 42 8.18 -13.99 -0.81
CA ARG A 42 7.80 -14.98 0.19
C ARG A 42 6.67 -15.89 -0.26
N ARG A 43 6.82 -17.18 -0.01
CA ARG A 43 5.78 -18.22 -0.18
C ARG A 43 5.55 -18.94 1.16
N GLY A 44 4.38 -18.75 1.78
CA GLY A 44 4.00 -19.36 3.05
C GLY A 44 3.33 -18.37 4.01
N GLY A 45 3.04 -18.83 5.24
CA GLY A 45 2.55 -18.00 6.34
C GLY A 45 3.65 -17.18 7.01
N GLY A 46 3.33 -16.03 7.63
CA GLY A 46 4.28 -15.28 8.49
C GLY A 46 4.26 -13.76 8.28
N SER A 47 5.34 -13.04 8.60
CA SER A 47 5.44 -11.57 8.44
C SER A 47 6.62 -11.15 7.54
N MET A 48 6.49 -10.01 6.87
CA MET A 48 7.51 -9.35 6.03
C MET A 48 7.50 -7.87 6.39
N ARG A 49 8.68 -7.26 6.55
CA ARG A 49 8.78 -5.88 7.02
C ARG A 49 10.01 -5.19 6.44
N ASP A 50 9.80 -4.36 5.44
CA ASP A 50 10.90 -3.74 4.72
C ASP A 50 10.99 -2.24 5.03
N THR A 51 12.20 -1.76 5.26
CA THR A 51 12.45 -0.38 5.65
C THR A 51 13.57 0.24 4.84
N ARG A 52 13.26 1.34 4.14
CA ARG A 52 14.21 2.09 3.33
C ARG A 52 14.33 3.54 3.75
N ARG A 53 15.57 4.02 3.85
CA ARG A 53 15.93 5.44 3.97
C ARG A 53 16.84 5.84 2.80
N GLY A 54 16.35 6.69 1.91
CA GLY A 54 17.03 7.10 0.67
C GLY A 54 16.14 6.97 -0.56
N GLY A 55 16.71 7.22 -1.74
CA GLY A 55 16.02 7.01 -3.02
C GLY A 55 15.93 5.53 -3.45
N GLY A 56 15.22 5.24 -4.55
CA GLY A 56 15.23 3.92 -5.21
C GLY A 56 13.89 3.17 -5.20
N SER A 57 13.89 1.83 -5.22
CA SER A 57 12.66 1.01 -5.36
C SER A 57 12.53 -0.10 -4.30
N MET A 58 11.30 -0.45 -3.93
CA MET A 58 10.95 -1.59 -3.06
C MET A 58 9.83 -2.34 -3.76
N ARG A 59 9.91 -3.66 -3.76
CA ARG A 59 8.96 -4.50 -4.48
C ARG A 59 8.78 -5.81 -3.75
N ASP A 60 7.69 -5.89 -2.99
CA ASP A 60 7.50 -7.02 -2.10
C ASP A 60 6.36 -7.91 -2.61
N THR A 61 6.60 -9.22 -2.60
CA THR A 61 5.67 -10.21 -3.17
C THR A 61 5.44 -11.33 -2.19
N ARG A 62 4.17 -11.51 -1.77
CA ARG A 62 3.76 -12.59 -0.86
C ARG A 62 2.69 -13.48 -1.48
N ARG A 63 2.88 -14.79 -1.34
CA ARG A 63 1.87 -15.83 -1.57
C ARG A 63 1.63 -16.62 -0.28
N GLY A 64 0.41 -16.55 0.26
CA GLY A 64 0.02 -17.15 1.54
C GLY A 64 -0.64 -16.13 2.48
N GLY A 65 -1.05 -16.59 3.67
CA GLY A 65 -1.57 -15.71 4.74
C GLY A 65 -0.45 -14.92 5.44
N GLY A 66 -0.80 -13.84 6.15
CA GLY A 66 0.13 -13.12 7.06
C GLY A 66 0.21 -11.61 6.87
N SER A 67 1.29 -10.97 7.29
CA SER A 67 1.46 -9.51 7.23
C SER A 67 2.64 -9.05 6.35
N MET A 68 2.54 -7.83 5.83
CA MET A 68 3.54 -7.13 5.01
C MET A 68 3.46 -5.67 5.42
N ARG A 69 4.61 -5.04 5.67
CA ARG A 69 4.65 -3.69 6.21
C ARG A 69 5.87 -2.97 5.67
N ASP A 70 5.65 -2.10 4.70
CA ASP A 70 6.75 -1.45 4.01
C ASP A 70 6.82 0.03 4.40
N THR A 71 8.03 0.50 4.67
CA THR A 71 8.26 1.87 5.13
C THR A 71 9.38 2.53 4.35
N ARG A 72 9.07 3.68 3.75
CA ARG A 72 10.04 4.49 3.02
C ARG A 72 10.13 5.91 3.53
N ARG A 73 11.37 6.38 3.66
CA ARG A 73 11.72 7.80 3.78
C ARG A 73 12.65 8.20 2.62
N GLY A 74 12.17 9.06 1.72
CA GLY A 74 12.87 9.48 0.50
C GLY A 74 12.01 9.32 -0.75
N GLY A 75 12.59 9.59 -1.92
CA GLY A 75 11.94 9.43 -3.23
C GLY A 75 11.85 7.98 -3.73
N GLY A 76 11.14 7.76 -4.85
CA GLY A 76 11.16 6.52 -5.63
C GLY A 76 9.83 5.76 -5.75
N SER A 77 9.82 4.43 -5.89
CA SER A 77 8.60 3.60 -6.05
C SER A 77 8.49 2.42 -5.07
N MET A 78 7.29 2.15 -4.54
CA MET A 78 6.93 0.97 -3.71
C MET A 78 5.85 0.22 -4.46
N ARG A 79 5.93 -1.11 -4.47
CA ARG A 79 5.01 -1.95 -5.23
C ARG A 79 4.81 -3.27 -4.52
N ASP A 80 3.71 -3.38 -3.81
CA ASP A 80 3.49 -4.54 -2.95
C ASP A 80 2.37 -5.42 -3.51
N THR A 81 2.62 -6.72 -3.55
CA THR A 81 1.72 -7.69 -4.18
C THR A 81 1.46 -8.86 -3.24
N ARG A 82 0.18 -9.11 -2.96
CA ARG A 82 -0.26 -10.22 -2.13
C ARG A 82 -1.30 -11.10 -2.80
N ARG A 83 -1.10 -12.42 -2.67
CA ARG A 83 -2.10 -13.46 -2.93
C ARG A 83 -2.34 -14.29 -1.66
N GLY A 84 -3.54 -14.21 -1.10
CA GLY A 84 -3.92 -14.85 0.16
C GLY A 84 -4.57 -13.86 1.14
N GLY A 85 -4.82 -14.31 2.38
CA GLY A 85 -5.37 -13.47 3.46
C GLY A 85 -4.33 -12.59 4.18
N GLY A 86 -4.80 -11.71 5.07
CA GLY A 86 -3.96 -11.00 6.06
C GLY A 86 -3.96 -9.46 5.95
N SER A 87 -2.91 -8.76 6.42
CA SER A 87 -2.81 -7.29 6.40
C SER A 87 -1.58 -6.73 5.65
N MET A 88 -1.75 -5.64 4.88
CA MET A 88 -0.69 -4.94 4.11
C MET A 88 -0.76 -3.48 4.53
N ARG A 89 0.40 -2.87 4.80
CA ARG A 89 0.45 -1.53 5.38
C ARG A 89 1.68 -0.80 4.89
N ASP A 90 1.47 0.11 3.95
CA ASP A 90 2.57 0.80 3.32
C ASP A 90 2.62 2.26 3.75
N THR A 91 3.82 2.74 4.06
CA THR A 91 4.03 4.09 4.58
C THR A 91 5.17 4.78 3.85
N ARG A 92 4.86 5.94 3.27
CA ARG A 92 5.84 6.78 2.59
C ARG A 92 5.90 8.18 3.15
N ARG A 93 7.12 8.67 3.33
CA ARG A 93 7.45 10.08 3.51
C ARG A 93 8.41 10.53 2.40
N GLY A 94 7.97 11.44 1.54
CA GLY A 94 8.70 11.91 0.36
C GLY A 94 7.87 11.76 -0.93
N GLY A 95 8.50 12.07 -2.07
CA GLY A 95 7.87 11.95 -3.39
C GLY A 95 7.79 10.52 -3.96
N GLY A 96 7.03 10.35 -5.04
CA GLY A 96 7.04 9.15 -5.89
C GLY A 96 5.75 8.32 -5.89
N SER A 97 5.81 7.03 -6.26
CA SER A 97 4.62 6.18 -6.46
C SER A 97 4.48 4.99 -5.48
N MET A 98 3.26 4.67 -5.05
CA MET A 98 2.89 3.46 -4.29
C MET A 98 1.82 2.73 -5.11
N ARG A 99 1.93 1.40 -5.18
CA ARG A 99 1.03 0.60 -5.99
C ARG A 99 0.83 -0.75 -5.34
N ASP A 100 -0.28 -0.88 -4.65
CA ASP A 100 -0.51 -2.05 -3.83
C ASP A 100 -1.61 -2.93 -4.43
N THR A 101 -1.36 -4.23 -4.49
CA THR A 101 -2.26 -5.19 -5.16
C THR A 101 -2.51 -6.38 -4.27
N ARG A 102 -3.79 -6.65 -4.02
CA ARG A 102 -4.24 -7.78 -3.21
C ARG A 102 -5.27 -8.64 -3.93
N ARG A 103 -5.06 -9.96 -3.86
CA ARG A 103 -6.05 -10.98 -4.18
C ARG A 103 -6.30 -11.87 -2.96
N GLY A 104 -7.51 -11.84 -2.41
CA GLY A 104 -7.91 -12.52 -1.17
C GLY A 104 -8.53 -11.58 -0.15
N GLY A 105 -8.82 -12.09 1.05
CA GLY A 105 -9.40 -11.31 2.16
C GLY A 105 -8.40 -10.44 2.93
N GLY A 106 -8.90 -9.55 3.79
CA GLY A 106 -8.14 -8.86 4.84
C GLY A 106 -8.06 -7.32 4.71
N SER A 107 -7.04 -6.67 5.27
CA SER A 107 -6.91 -5.19 5.28
C SER A 107 -5.70 -4.64 4.51
N MET A 108 -5.85 -3.48 3.88
CA MET A 108 -4.80 -2.73 3.14
C MET A 108 -4.91 -1.29 3.62
N ARG A 109 -3.77 -0.68 3.95
CA ARG A 109 -3.75 0.63 4.57
C ARG A 109 -2.52 1.38 4.12
N ASP A 110 -2.72 2.33 3.21
CA ASP A 110 -1.62 3.03 2.62
C ASP A 110 -1.59 4.49 3.09
N THR A 111 -0.39 4.96 3.43
CA THR A 111 -0.20 6.31 4.00
C THR A 111 0.94 7.02 3.32
N ARG A 112 0.62 8.20 2.78
CA ARG A 112 1.59 9.08 2.12
C ARG A 112 1.64 10.46 2.74
N ARG A 113 2.86 10.94 2.96
CA ARG A 113 3.19 12.35 3.21
C ARG A 113 4.16 12.85 2.15
N GLY A 114 3.74 13.80 1.32
CA GLY A 114 4.49 14.31 0.16
C GLY A 114 3.71 14.17 -1.15
N GLY A 115 4.36 14.51 -2.27
CA GLY A 115 3.77 14.42 -3.62
C GLY A 115 3.75 13.01 -4.23
N GLY A 116 3.00 12.84 -5.32
CA GLY A 116 3.06 11.68 -6.24
C GLY A 116 1.75 10.89 -6.40
N SER A 117 1.81 9.65 -6.90
CA SER A 117 0.62 8.78 -7.16
C SER A 117 0.49 7.55 -6.25
N MET A 118 -0.71 7.23 -5.78
CA MET A 118 -1.04 6.02 -4.98
C MET A 118 -2.14 5.29 -5.74
N ARG A 119 -2.03 3.97 -5.85
CA ARG A 119 -2.95 3.18 -6.65
C ARG A 119 -3.14 1.82 -6.04
N ASP A 120 -4.27 1.64 -5.38
CA ASP A 120 -4.50 0.41 -4.64
C ASP A 120 -5.59 -0.42 -5.32
N THR A 121 -5.35 -1.73 -5.38
CA THR A 121 -6.24 -2.66 -6.09
C THR A 121 -6.50 -3.89 -5.25
N ARG A 122 -7.77 -4.17 -5.01
CA ARG A 122 -8.23 -5.34 -4.28
C ARG A 122 -9.23 -6.17 -5.05
N ARG A 123 -9.01 -7.49 -5.03
CA ARG A 123 -9.99 -8.51 -5.42
C ARG A 123 -10.26 -9.44 -4.23
N GLY A 124 -11.49 -9.46 -3.73
CA GLY A 124 -11.91 -10.20 -2.53
C GLY A 124 -12.54 -9.28 -1.47
N GLY A 125 -12.83 -9.83 -0.29
CA GLY A 125 -13.41 -9.09 0.83
C GLY A 125 -12.41 -8.26 1.66
N GLY A 126 -12.90 -7.35 2.50
CA GLY A 126 -12.17 -6.75 3.62
C GLY A 126 -12.22 -5.21 3.69
N SER A 127 -11.21 -4.54 4.25
CA SER A 127 -11.12 -3.06 4.34
C SER A 127 -9.90 -2.45 3.62
N MET A 128 -10.09 -1.35 2.88
CA MET A 128 -9.06 -0.55 2.21
C MET A 128 -9.13 0.86 2.77
N ARG A 129 -7.98 1.45 3.11
CA ARG A 129 -7.96 2.74 3.79
C ARG A 129 -6.73 3.53 3.40
N ASP A 130 -6.93 4.51 2.54
CA ASP A 130 -5.82 5.25 1.98
C ASP A 130 -5.81 6.69 2.50
N THR A 131 -4.60 7.17 2.82
CA THR A 131 -4.43 8.47 3.45
C THR A 131 -3.29 9.23 2.79
N ARG A 132 -3.59 10.43 2.35
CA ARG A 132 -2.62 11.32 1.71
C ARG A 132 -2.61 12.70 2.31
N ARG A 133 -1.40 13.19 2.58
CA ARG A 133 -1.11 14.58 2.90
C ARG A 133 -0.10 15.15 1.90
N GLY A 134 -0.50 16.15 1.13
CA GLY A 134 0.26 16.73 0.01
C GLY A 134 -0.46 16.56 -1.34
N GLY A 135 0.22 16.94 -2.43
CA GLY A 135 -0.33 16.89 -3.79
C GLY A 135 -0.33 15.51 -4.45
N GLY A 136 -1.12 15.35 -5.51
CA GLY A 136 -1.05 14.25 -6.49
C GLY A 136 -2.34 13.43 -6.67
N SER A 137 -2.24 12.25 -7.28
CA SER A 137 -3.40 11.37 -7.57
C SER A 137 -3.51 10.12 -6.70
N MET A 138 -4.72 9.77 -6.26
CA MET A 138 -5.06 8.53 -5.53
C MET A 138 -6.13 7.82 -6.35
N ARG A 139 -6.00 6.51 -6.54
CA ARG A 139 -6.90 5.75 -7.37
C ARG A 139 -7.09 4.36 -6.80
N ASP A 140 -8.24 4.15 -6.17
CA ASP A 140 -8.49 2.90 -5.49
C ASP A 140 -9.56 2.08 -6.23
N THR A 141 -9.32 0.78 -6.30
CA THR A 141 -10.18 -0.14 -7.05
C THR A 141 -10.45 -1.39 -6.25
N ARG A 142 -11.72 -1.67 -6.03
CA ARG A 142 -12.18 -2.86 -5.32
C ARG A 142 -13.18 -3.66 -6.13
N ARG A 143 -12.94 -4.98 -6.18
CA ARG A 143 -13.90 -5.99 -6.65
C ARG A 143 -14.17 -6.99 -5.52
N GLY A 144 -15.40 -7.05 -5.03
CA GLY A 144 -15.81 -7.86 -3.87
C GLY A 144 -16.40 -7.02 -2.74
N GLY A 145 -16.64 -7.65 -1.59
CA GLY A 145 -17.31 -7.00 -0.44
C GLY A 145 -16.42 -6.14 0.47
N GLY A 146 -17.05 -5.35 1.34
CA GLY A 146 -16.44 -4.65 2.50
C GLY A 146 -16.19 -3.14 2.31
N SER A 147 -15.42 -2.49 3.20
CA SER A 147 -15.25 -1.01 3.21
C SER A 147 -14.05 -0.46 2.43
N MET A 148 -14.22 0.74 1.86
CA MET A 148 -13.17 1.61 1.30
C MET A 148 -13.27 2.97 1.98
N ARG A 149 -12.14 3.57 2.37
CA ARG A 149 -12.13 4.85 3.07
C ARG A 149 -10.91 5.67 2.71
N ASP A 150 -11.12 6.70 1.91
CA ASP A 150 -10.03 7.49 1.39
C ASP A 150 -10.02 8.89 1.99
N THR A 151 -8.83 9.37 2.33
CA THR A 151 -8.67 10.67 2.99
C THR A 151 -7.52 11.44 2.38
N ARG A 152 -7.84 12.67 1.96
CA ARG A 152 -6.87 13.58 1.37
C ARG A 152 -6.87 14.94 2.06
N ARG A 153 -5.66 15.43 2.32
CA ARG A 153 -5.39 16.81 2.71
C ARG A 153 -4.38 17.43 1.73
N GLY A 154 -4.79 18.46 0.99
CA GLY A 154 -4.00 19.11 -0.06
C GLY A 154 -4.60 18.93 -1.47
N GLY A 155 -3.83 19.33 -2.49
CA GLY A 155 -4.26 19.33 -3.90
C GLY A 155 -4.35 17.97 -4.59
N GLY A 156 -5.08 17.89 -5.72
CA GLY A 156 -5.01 16.80 -6.72
C GLY A 156 -6.31 16.03 -6.97
N SER A 157 -6.24 14.87 -7.64
CA SER A 157 -7.40 14.02 -8.01
C SER A 157 -7.55 12.72 -7.19
N MET A 158 -8.74 12.42 -6.69
CA MET A 158 -9.13 11.13 -6.07
C MET A 158 -10.12 10.40 -6.98
N ARG A 159 -9.96 9.09 -7.16
CA ARG A 159 -10.84 8.31 -8.02
C ARG A 159 -11.04 6.91 -7.48
N ASP A 160 -12.22 6.66 -6.94
CA ASP A 160 -12.51 5.39 -6.31
C ASP A 160 -13.52 4.58 -7.12
N THR A 161 -13.27 3.27 -7.25
CA THR A 161 -14.11 2.38 -8.06
C THR A 161 -14.39 1.09 -7.33
N ARG A 162 -15.67 0.76 -7.24
CA ARG A 162 -16.13 -0.37 -6.46
C ARG A 162 -17.16 -1.22 -7.20
N ARG A 163 -16.92 -2.52 -7.24
CA ARG A 163 -17.85 -3.53 -7.77
C ARG A 163 -18.15 -4.59 -6.70
N GLY A 164 -19.39 -4.64 -6.20
CA GLY A 164 -19.82 -5.52 -5.11
C GLY A 164 -20.46 -4.76 -3.93
N GLY A 165 -20.83 -5.49 -2.87
CA GLY A 165 -21.60 -4.96 -1.73
C GLY A 165 -20.77 -4.36 -0.58
N GLY A 166 -21.24 -3.31 0.14
CA GLY A 166 -20.62 -2.71 1.36
C GLY A 166 -20.48 -1.16 1.34
N SER A 167 -19.47 -0.55 1.97
CA SER A 167 -19.37 0.92 2.12
C SER A 167 -18.17 1.61 1.44
N MET A 168 -18.34 2.87 1.06
CA MET A 168 -17.30 3.79 0.58
C MET A 168 -17.42 5.13 1.33
N ARG A 169 -16.30 5.69 1.77
CA ARG A 169 -16.30 6.97 2.51
C ARG A 169 -15.07 7.79 2.16
N ASP A 170 -15.31 8.90 1.46
CA ASP A 170 -14.22 9.73 0.98
C ASP A 170 -14.24 11.10 1.66
N THR A 171 -13.04 11.58 2.01
CA THR A 171 -12.89 12.84 2.73
C THR A 171 -11.76 13.65 2.14
N ARG A 172 -12.08 14.90 1.81
CA ARG A 172 -11.16 15.83 1.18
C ARG A 172 -11.12 17.15 1.93
N ARG A 173 -9.91 17.67 2.17
CA ARG A 173 -9.64 19.04 2.62
C ARG A 173 -8.64 19.72 1.70
N GLY A 174 -9.02 20.85 1.10
CA GLY A 174 -8.24 21.59 0.09
C GLY A 174 -8.72 21.33 -1.36
N GLY A 175 -8.16 22.02 -2.35
CA GLY A 175 -8.66 22.03 -3.73
C GLY A 175 -8.39 20.78 -4.57
N GLY A 176 -9.15 20.58 -5.66
CA GLY A 176 -9.00 19.55 -6.73
C GLY A 176 -10.25 18.65 -6.94
N SER A 177 -10.12 17.53 -7.68
CA SER A 177 -11.25 16.69 -8.12
C SER A 177 -11.41 15.35 -7.36
N MET A 178 -12.64 14.84 -7.32
CA MET A 178 -13.02 13.55 -6.72
C MET A 178 -14.10 12.92 -7.60
N ARG A 179 -13.93 11.63 -7.93
CA ARG A 179 -14.83 10.88 -8.81
C ARG A 179 -14.98 9.45 -8.33
N ASP A 180 -16.18 9.14 -7.86
CA ASP A 180 -16.46 7.82 -7.31
C ASP A 180 -17.43 7.06 -8.19
N THR A 181 -17.21 5.76 -8.32
CA THR A 181 -18.04 4.90 -9.15
C THR A 181 -18.31 3.60 -8.45
N ARG A 182 -19.58 3.22 -8.46
CA ARG A 182 -20.05 2.05 -7.75
C ARG A 182 -21.01 1.23 -8.59
N ARG A 183 -20.84 -0.09 -8.53
CA ARG A 183 -21.77 -1.08 -9.09
C ARG A 183 -22.07 -2.16 -8.04
N GLY A 184 -23.33 -2.27 -7.59
CA GLY A 184 -23.79 -3.17 -6.52
C GLY A 184 -24.21 -2.44 -5.23
N GLY A 185 -24.93 -3.11 -4.32
CA GLY A 185 -25.61 -2.47 -3.16
C GLY A 185 -24.73 -2.01 -1.98
N GLY A 186 -25.28 -1.15 -1.09
CA GLY A 186 -24.70 -0.62 0.17
C GLY A 186 -24.59 0.93 0.21
N SER A 187 -23.70 1.53 1.02
CA SER A 187 -23.62 3.01 1.24
C SER A 187 -22.38 3.73 0.67
N MET A 188 -22.53 5.03 0.35
CA MET A 188 -21.48 5.95 -0.07
C MET A 188 -21.62 7.27 0.70
N ARG A 189 -20.51 7.85 1.15
CA ARG A 189 -20.51 9.14 1.85
C ARG A 189 -19.28 9.96 1.50
N ASP A 190 -19.52 11.13 0.92
CA ASP A 190 -18.46 12.06 0.55
C ASP A 190 -18.45 13.28 1.46
N THR A 191 -17.26 13.76 1.79
CA THR A 191 -17.11 15.01 2.55
C THR A 191 -16.03 15.86 1.94
N ARG A 192 -16.40 17.06 1.52
CA ARG A 192 -15.49 18.04 0.94
C ARG A 192 -15.51 19.28 1.82
N ARG A 193 -14.35 19.63 2.38
CA ARG A 193 -14.15 20.90 3.07
C ARG A 193 -13.26 21.78 2.21
N GLY A 194 -13.83 22.87 1.68
CA GLY A 194 -13.08 23.90 0.95
C GLY A 194 -11.91 24.40 1.77
N GLY A 195 -10.80 24.74 1.12
CA GLY A 195 -9.80 25.57 1.77
C GLY A 195 -10.43 26.95 1.89
N GLY A 196 -10.84 27.32 3.10
CA GLY A 196 -11.11 28.73 3.38
C GLY A 196 -9.83 29.50 3.11
N SER A 197 -9.98 30.59 2.36
CA SER A 197 -9.04 31.71 2.34
C SER A 197 -8.64 32.09 3.76
#